data_AF-A0A1H4YL61-F1
#
_entry.id   AF-A0A1H4YL61-F1
#
_cell.length_a   1.000
_cell.length_b   1.000
_cell.length_c   1.000
_cell.angle_alpha   90.00
_cell.angle_beta   90.00
_cell.angle_gamma   90.00
#
_symmetry.space_group_name_H-M   'P 1'
#
loop_
_entity.id
_entity.type
_entity.pdbx_description
1 polymer ?
#
loop_
_entity_poly.entity_id
_entity_poly.type
_entity_poly.pdbx_seq_one_letter_code
_entity_poly.pdbx_strand_id
1 'polypeptide(L)'
;MSVYTPKGIKVRISVDVSFALMARLYPKVSAFRVLKTTEGVDEIPTTFGFIASLICLFNKVDPVTFFIATLISIVCGLLIKEFGIALVVPGIIPLGGLYNTINILMLPSILLVILSYILIGWQAVVAYIGARFVAWIISFVLEFVFTSQWKNKMGYAFTGSERSFFAAYCYYARKQGRSIAFDLTDEELEPENWEGVFDHLADTNPHVVQRFTAS
;
A
#
# COMPACT_ATOMS: atom_id res chain seq x y z
N MET A 1 20.81 -5.02 0.59
CA MET A 1 20.13 -4.07 1.49
C MET A 1 18.67 -3.96 1.08
N SER A 2 17.73 -3.77 2.02
CA SER A 2 16.31 -3.54 1.71
C SER A 2 16.03 -2.07 1.46
N VAL A 3 14.97 -1.77 0.71
CA VAL A 3 14.48 -0.39 0.51
C VAL A 3 13.37 -0.09 1.51
N TYR A 4 13.27 1.16 1.97
CA TYR A 4 12.17 1.63 2.81
C TYR A 4 11.35 2.70 2.10
N THR A 5 10.04 2.72 2.31
CA THR A 5 9.18 3.81 1.82
C THR A 5 9.30 5.06 2.72
N PRO A 6 8.81 6.24 2.31
CA PRO A 6 8.85 7.46 3.12
C PRO A 6 8.30 7.33 4.56
N LYS A 7 7.22 6.60 4.77
CA LYS A 7 6.62 6.24 6.07
C LYS A 7 7.29 5.03 6.73
N GLY A 8 8.20 4.33 6.05
CA GLY A 8 9.04 3.29 6.64
C GLY A 8 8.56 1.86 6.42
N ILE A 9 7.70 1.62 5.42
CA ILE A 9 7.38 0.25 5.02
C ILE A 9 8.65 -0.37 4.44
N LYS A 10 9.08 -1.51 5.01
CA LYS A 10 10.25 -2.26 4.52
C LYS A 10 9.86 -3.09 3.30
N VAL A 11 10.58 -2.87 2.20
CA VAL A 11 10.50 -3.64 0.96
C VAL A 11 11.76 -4.51 0.88
N ARG A 12 11.62 -5.83 1.03
CA ARG A 12 12.75 -6.79 1.09
C ARG A 12 13.25 -7.18 -0.31
N ILE A 13 13.29 -6.21 -1.21
CA ILE A 13 13.94 -6.31 -2.51
C ILE A 13 15.28 -5.59 -2.37
N SER A 14 16.31 -6.11 -3.03
CA SER A 14 17.63 -5.50 -3.01
C SER A 14 17.60 -4.12 -3.68
N VAL A 15 18.52 -3.23 -3.26
CA VAL A 15 18.57 -1.83 -3.71
C VAL A 15 18.77 -1.77 -5.22
N ASP A 16 19.75 -2.49 -5.74
CA ASP A 16 20.02 -2.67 -7.18
C ASP A 16 18.75 -3.01 -7.98
N VAL A 17 18.04 -4.08 -7.61
CA VAL A 17 16.82 -4.53 -8.30
C VAL A 17 15.71 -3.48 -8.20
N SER A 18 15.53 -2.89 -7.01
CA SER A 18 14.46 -1.91 -6.79
C SER A 18 14.68 -0.64 -7.59
N PHE A 19 15.92 -0.13 -7.60
CA PHE A 19 16.27 1.11 -8.29
C PHE A 19 16.41 0.90 -9.80
N ALA A 20 16.87 -0.26 -10.27
CA ALA A 20 16.84 -0.63 -11.69
C ALA A 20 15.41 -0.64 -12.23
N LEU A 21 14.45 -1.21 -11.50
CA LEU A 21 13.03 -1.13 -11.88
C LEU A 21 12.56 0.33 -11.93
N MET A 22 12.87 1.15 -10.92
CA MET A 22 12.48 2.56 -10.91
C MET A 22 13.18 3.38 -12.01
N ALA A 23 14.38 3.00 -12.44
CA ALA A 23 15.14 3.66 -13.51
C ALA A 23 14.41 3.61 -14.86
N ARG A 24 13.69 2.51 -15.15
CA ARG A 24 12.83 2.40 -16.34
C ARG A 24 11.75 3.50 -16.43
N LEU A 25 11.37 4.08 -15.29
CA LEU A 25 10.32 5.10 -15.16
C LEU A 25 10.88 6.53 -15.05
N TYR A 26 12.17 6.66 -14.74
CA TYR A 26 12.88 7.92 -14.60
C TYR A 26 13.16 8.56 -15.98
N PRO A 27 13.22 9.90 -16.12
CA PRO A 27 12.98 10.94 -15.12
C PRO A 27 11.50 11.31 -14.93
N LYS A 28 10.58 10.75 -15.74
CA LYS A 28 9.16 11.13 -15.72
C LYS A 28 8.47 10.80 -14.38
N VAL A 29 8.90 9.74 -13.71
CA VAL A 29 8.46 9.35 -12.38
C VAL A 29 9.69 9.13 -11.51
N SER A 30 9.81 9.90 -10.43
CA SER A 30 10.89 9.75 -9.47
C SER A 30 10.73 8.52 -8.58
N ALA A 31 11.84 7.98 -8.07
CA ALA A 31 11.83 6.87 -7.11
C ALA A 31 10.95 7.18 -5.88
N PHE A 32 11.03 8.41 -5.34
CA PHE A 32 10.19 8.86 -4.23
C PHE A 32 8.70 8.66 -4.53
N ARG A 33 8.27 8.98 -5.76
CA ARG A 33 6.87 8.87 -6.16
C ARG A 33 6.41 7.41 -6.24
N VAL A 34 7.27 6.50 -6.72
CA VAL A 34 6.98 5.06 -6.70
C VAL A 34 6.83 4.57 -5.27
N LEU A 35 7.81 4.86 -4.40
CA LEU A 35 7.78 4.45 -2.99
C LEU A 35 6.60 5.03 -2.20
N LYS A 36 6.23 6.29 -2.46
CA LYS A 36 5.01 6.89 -1.87
C LYS A 36 3.73 6.22 -2.39
N THR A 37 3.72 5.77 -3.64
CA THR A 37 2.59 5.05 -4.22
C THR A 37 2.49 3.64 -3.67
N THR A 38 3.61 2.98 -3.34
CA THR A 38 3.64 1.71 -2.62
C THR A 38 2.82 1.77 -1.32
N GLU A 39 3.00 2.82 -0.53
CA GLU A 39 2.20 3.04 0.68
C GLU A 39 0.72 3.27 0.37
N GLY A 40 0.43 4.05 -0.68
CA GLY A 40 -0.95 4.27 -1.13
C GLY A 40 -1.66 2.98 -1.53
N VAL A 41 -0.94 2.06 -2.20
CA VAL A 41 -1.45 0.73 -2.53
C VAL A 41 -1.69 -0.09 -1.27
N ASP A 42 -0.76 -0.05 -0.31
CA ASP A 42 -0.90 -0.81 0.93
C ASP A 42 -2.07 -0.32 1.80
N GLU A 43 -2.41 0.97 1.73
CA GLU A 43 -3.51 1.62 2.44
C GLU A 43 -4.90 1.44 1.79
N ILE A 44 -5.01 0.80 0.62
CA ILE A 44 -6.30 0.56 -0.06
C ILE A 44 -7.34 -0.10 0.87
N PRO A 45 -7.03 -1.18 1.62
CA PRO A 45 -8.02 -1.83 2.50
C PRO A 45 -8.56 -0.90 3.57
N THR A 46 -7.67 -0.15 4.23
CA THR A 46 -8.05 0.84 5.24
C THR A 46 -8.90 1.95 4.65
N THR A 47 -8.56 2.41 3.45
CA THR A 47 -9.28 3.46 2.72
C THR A 47 -10.73 3.04 2.46
N PHE A 48 -10.95 1.81 1.97
CA PHE A 48 -12.29 1.27 1.74
C PHE A 48 -13.09 1.12 3.03
N GLY A 49 -12.45 0.59 4.09
CA GLY A 49 -13.07 0.51 5.40
C GLY A 49 -13.50 1.87 5.93
N PHE A 50 -12.63 2.88 5.83
CA PHE A 50 -12.94 4.24 6.25
C PHE A 50 -14.11 4.85 5.49
N ILE A 51 -14.13 4.73 4.15
CA ILE A 51 -15.22 5.24 3.31
C ILE A 51 -16.55 4.57 3.68
N ALA A 52 -16.57 3.24 3.81
CA ALA A 52 -17.77 2.51 4.18
C ALA A 52 -18.28 2.92 5.57
N SER A 53 -17.38 3.04 6.56
CA SER A 53 -17.75 3.49 7.90
C SER A 53 -18.29 4.92 7.90
N LEU A 54 -17.75 5.83 7.08
CA LEU A 54 -18.30 7.18 6.92
C LEU A 54 -19.73 7.13 6.36
N ILE A 55 -19.96 6.34 5.32
CA ILE A 55 -21.30 6.18 4.72
C ILE A 55 -22.28 5.63 5.75
N CYS A 56 -21.91 4.58 6.49
CA CYS A 56 -22.71 4.02 7.58
C CYS A 56 -23.02 5.05 8.66
N LEU A 57 -22.03 5.85 9.05
CA LEU A 57 -22.15 6.90 10.05
C LEU A 57 -23.15 7.99 9.63
N PHE A 58 -23.07 8.49 8.40
CA PHE A 58 -23.97 9.52 7.90
C PHE A 58 -25.41 9.03 7.78
N ASN A 59 -25.61 7.74 7.48
CA ASN A 59 -26.93 7.12 7.41
C ASN A 59 -27.44 6.62 8.77
N LYS A 60 -26.66 6.76 9.84
CA LYS A 60 -27.00 6.31 11.20
C LYS A 60 -27.50 4.86 11.24
N VAL A 61 -26.85 3.98 10.47
CA VAL A 61 -27.21 2.57 10.43
C VAL A 61 -26.99 1.91 11.79
N ASP A 62 -27.68 0.80 12.04
CA ASP A 62 -27.52 0.07 13.28
C ASP A 62 -26.08 -0.49 13.43
N PRO A 63 -25.62 -0.76 14.68
CA PRO A 63 -24.24 -1.18 14.92
C PRO A 63 -23.83 -2.48 14.21
N VAL A 64 -24.76 -3.42 13.98
CA VAL A 64 -24.44 -4.70 13.32
C VAL A 64 -24.18 -4.46 11.84
N THR A 65 -25.05 -3.69 11.18
CA THR A 65 -24.84 -3.28 9.79
C THR A 65 -23.54 -2.48 9.64
N PHE A 66 -23.25 -1.57 10.58
CA PHE A 66 -21.99 -0.81 10.60
C PHE A 66 -20.77 -1.73 10.63
N PHE A 67 -20.77 -2.71 11.54
CA PHE A 67 -19.69 -3.70 11.67
C PHE A 67 -19.49 -4.47 10.36
N ILE A 68 -20.57 -5.05 9.82
CA ILE A 68 -20.52 -5.92 8.64
C ILE A 68 -20.07 -5.12 7.41
N ALA A 69 -20.65 -3.94 7.17
CA ALA A 69 -20.30 -3.10 6.03
C ALA A 69 -18.82 -2.67 6.08
N THR A 70 -18.33 -2.29 7.25
CA THR A 70 -16.92 -1.93 7.46
C THR A 70 -16.01 -3.12 7.20
N LEU A 71 -16.30 -4.27 7.80
CA LEU A 71 -15.51 -5.50 7.65
C LEU A 71 -15.44 -5.95 6.19
N ILE A 72 -16.59 -6.08 5.53
CA ILE A 72 -16.68 -6.47 4.12
C ILE A 72 -15.89 -5.49 3.26
N SER A 73 -16.00 -4.19 3.49
CA SER A 73 -15.28 -3.19 2.69
C SER A 73 -13.77 -3.29 2.84
N ILE A 74 -13.27 -3.54 4.05
CA ILE A 74 -11.82 -3.78 4.27
C ILE A 74 -11.39 -5.05 3.53
N VAL A 75 -12.15 -6.15 3.67
CA VAL A 75 -11.84 -7.42 2.99
C VAL A 75 -11.87 -7.25 1.47
N CYS A 76 -12.86 -6.56 0.91
CA CYS A 76 -12.89 -6.22 -0.51
C CYS A 76 -11.65 -5.42 -0.92
N GLY A 77 -11.22 -4.42 -0.14
CA GLY A 77 -10.00 -3.67 -0.39
C GLY A 77 -8.74 -4.55 -0.34
N LEU A 78 -8.66 -5.51 0.58
CA LEU A 78 -7.59 -6.53 0.60
C LEU A 78 -7.58 -7.33 -0.69
N LEU A 79 -8.71 -7.89 -1.10
CA LEU A 79 -8.79 -8.69 -2.32
C LEU A 79 -8.45 -7.85 -3.57
N ILE A 80 -8.91 -6.59 -3.62
CA ILE A 80 -8.56 -5.65 -4.70
C ILE A 80 -7.05 -5.41 -4.78
N LYS A 81 -6.40 -5.24 -3.63
CA LYS A 81 -4.94 -5.11 -3.53
C LYS A 81 -4.25 -6.39 -4.02
N GLU A 82 -4.68 -7.54 -3.51
CA GLU A 82 -3.98 -8.82 -3.71
C GLU A 82 -4.14 -9.40 -5.11
N PHE A 83 -5.31 -9.22 -5.74
CA PHE A 83 -5.53 -9.64 -7.12
C PHE A 83 -5.07 -8.61 -8.16
N GLY A 84 -4.44 -7.51 -7.74
CA GLY A 84 -3.99 -6.45 -8.64
C GLY A 84 -5.14 -5.73 -9.37
N ILE A 85 -6.38 -5.85 -8.90
CA ILE A 85 -7.56 -5.18 -9.47
C ILE A 85 -7.39 -3.67 -9.42
N ALA A 86 -6.67 -3.17 -8.41
CA ALA A 86 -6.30 -1.76 -8.29
C ALA A 86 -5.52 -1.20 -9.51
N LEU A 87 -4.86 -2.08 -10.30
CA LEU A 87 -4.13 -1.70 -11.51
C LEU A 87 -5.03 -1.62 -12.75
N VAL A 88 -6.22 -2.22 -12.69
CA VAL A 88 -7.19 -2.28 -13.79
C VAL A 88 -8.24 -1.20 -13.62
N VAL A 89 -8.74 -1.01 -12.40
CA VAL A 89 -9.78 -0.02 -12.12
C VAL A 89 -9.14 1.35 -11.88
N PRO A 90 -9.40 2.34 -12.75
CA PRO A 90 -8.81 3.66 -12.61
C PRO A 90 -9.29 4.33 -11.32
N GLY A 91 -8.38 5.06 -10.66
CA GLY A 91 -8.70 5.86 -9.47
C GLY A 91 -8.47 5.16 -8.13
N ILE A 92 -8.42 3.82 -8.06
CA ILE A 92 -8.20 3.10 -6.79
C ILE A 92 -6.83 3.44 -6.17
N ILE A 93 -5.75 3.37 -6.94
CA ILE A 93 -4.40 3.68 -6.45
C ILE A 93 -4.28 5.16 -6.04
N PRO A 94 -4.71 6.14 -6.86
CA PRO A 94 -4.79 7.54 -6.42
C PRO A 94 -5.59 7.74 -5.13
N LEU A 95 -6.73 7.05 -4.97
CA LEU A 95 -7.58 7.14 -3.78
C LEU A 95 -6.83 6.65 -2.52
N GLY A 96 -6.15 5.52 -2.61
CA GLY A 96 -5.28 5.04 -1.53
C GLY A 96 -4.14 6.01 -1.21
N GLY A 97 -3.55 6.64 -2.24
CA GLY A 97 -2.53 7.68 -2.06
C GLY A 97 -3.05 8.96 -1.39
N LEU A 98 -4.27 9.40 -1.71
CA LEU A 98 -4.95 10.52 -1.06
C LEU A 98 -5.23 10.20 0.41
N TYR A 99 -5.78 9.02 0.68
CA TYR A 99 -6.03 8.58 2.05
C TYR A 99 -4.73 8.46 2.84
N ASN A 100 -3.67 7.86 2.28
CA ASN A 100 -2.35 7.79 2.90
C ASN A 100 -1.81 9.18 3.27
N THR A 101 -2.10 10.22 2.47
CA THR A 101 -1.67 11.60 2.74
C THR A 101 -2.38 12.20 3.95
N ILE A 102 -3.67 11.91 4.15
CA ILE A 102 -4.43 12.40 5.32
C ILE A 102 -4.30 11.48 6.54
N ASN A 103 -3.93 10.21 6.34
CA ASN A 103 -3.72 9.22 7.39
C ASN A 103 -2.35 9.42 8.06
N ILE A 104 -2.12 10.65 8.53
CA ILE A 104 -0.99 11.01 9.39
C ILE A 104 -1.45 10.70 10.82
N LEU A 105 -0.68 9.88 11.55
CA LEU A 105 -0.96 9.53 12.95
C LEU A 105 -2.37 8.96 13.21
N MET A 106 -2.97 8.29 12.23
CA MET A 106 -4.32 7.70 12.34
C MET A 106 -5.45 8.70 12.61
N LEU A 107 -5.25 9.99 12.34
CA LEU A 107 -6.25 11.05 12.59
C LEU A 107 -7.64 10.76 12.01
N PRO A 108 -7.79 10.29 10.74
CA PRO A 108 -9.11 9.97 10.20
C PRO A 108 -9.85 8.90 11.01
N SER A 109 -9.14 7.87 11.50
CA SER A 109 -9.73 6.81 12.31
C SER A 109 -10.15 7.31 13.69
N ILE A 110 -9.35 8.18 14.33
CA ILE A 110 -9.69 8.80 15.61
C ILE A 110 -10.95 9.67 15.48
N LEU A 111 -11.01 10.51 14.45
CA LEU A 111 -12.17 11.35 14.17
C LEU A 111 -13.42 10.49 13.96
N LEU A 112 -13.30 9.40 13.20
CA LEU A 112 -14.43 8.51 12.95
C LEU A 112 -14.95 7.84 14.22
N VAL A 113 -14.05 7.46 15.14
CA VAL A 113 -14.43 6.93 16.46
C VAL A 113 -15.21 7.98 17.28
N ILE A 114 -14.68 9.21 17.37
CA ILE A 114 -15.32 10.30 18.11
C ILE A 114 -16.72 10.60 17.53
N LEU A 115 -16.81 10.74 16.20
CA LEU A 115 -18.07 11.03 15.53
C LEU A 115 -19.07 9.87 15.66
N SER A 116 -18.61 8.61 15.62
CA SER A 116 -19.46 7.43 15.82
C SER A 116 -20.06 7.41 17.23
N TYR A 117 -19.27 7.77 18.24
CA TYR A 117 -19.76 7.89 19.60
C TYR A 117 -20.85 8.97 19.72
N ILE A 118 -20.64 10.14 19.12
CA ILE A 118 -21.56 11.27 19.21
C ILE A 118 -22.88 11.01 18.45
N LEU A 119 -22.80 10.41 17.25
CA LEU A 119 -23.96 10.31 16.35
C LEU A 119 -24.81 9.06 16.54
N ILE A 120 -24.21 7.93 16.93
CA ILE A 120 -24.91 6.63 17.06
C ILE A 120 -24.76 6.08 18.49
N GLY A 121 -23.59 6.28 19.11
CA GLY A 121 -23.30 5.84 20.47
C GLY A 121 -22.11 4.89 20.55
N TRP A 122 -21.80 4.44 21.77
CA TRP A 122 -20.64 3.57 22.05
C TRP A 122 -20.68 2.24 21.29
N GLN A 123 -21.88 1.72 20.99
CA GLN A 123 -22.03 0.47 20.24
C GLN A 123 -21.45 0.57 18.83
N ALA A 124 -21.59 1.72 18.15
CA ALA A 124 -20.98 1.96 16.85
C ALA A 124 -19.45 2.02 16.93
N VAL A 125 -18.90 2.55 18.02
CA VAL A 125 -17.45 2.53 18.27
C VAL A 125 -16.95 1.10 18.41
N VAL A 126 -17.63 0.27 19.21
CA VAL A 126 -17.29 -1.15 19.38
C VAL A 126 -17.43 -1.91 18.06
N ALA A 127 -18.48 -1.64 17.28
CA ALA A 127 -18.67 -2.20 15.95
C ALA A 127 -17.51 -1.84 15.01
N TYR A 128 -17.11 -0.56 14.96
CA TYR A 128 -16.00 -0.11 14.12
C TYR A 128 -14.66 -0.75 14.51
N ILE A 129 -14.30 -0.69 15.81
CA ILE A 129 -13.05 -1.27 16.31
C ILE A 129 -13.05 -2.79 16.13
N GLY A 130 -14.16 -3.45 16.46
CA GLY A 130 -14.34 -4.88 16.28
C GLY A 130 -14.17 -5.31 14.83
N ALA A 131 -14.77 -4.58 13.88
CA ALA A 131 -14.63 -4.87 12.46
C ALA A 131 -13.18 -4.76 12.00
N ARG A 132 -12.45 -3.73 12.44
CA ARG A 132 -11.02 -3.56 12.11
C ARG A 132 -10.15 -4.66 12.73
N PHE A 133 -10.45 -5.06 13.97
CA PHE A 133 -9.73 -6.14 14.64
C PHE A 133 -9.92 -7.47 13.92
N VAL A 134 -11.16 -7.82 13.55
CA VAL A 134 -11.45 -9.02 12.76
C VAL A 134 -10.79 -8.94 11.39
N ALA A 135 -10.84 -7.77 10.73
CA ALA A 135 -10.17 -7.57 9.45
C ALA A 135 -8.65 -7.72 9.53
N TRP A 136 -8.03 -7.32 10.65
CA TRP A 136 -6.60 -7.53 10.89
C TRP A 136 -6.26 -9.02 10.99
N ILE A 137 -7.07 -9.81 11.71
CA ILE A 137 -6.91 -11.27 11.76
C ILE A 137 -7.03 -11.88 10.36
N ILE A 138 -8.05 -11.48 9.59
CA ILE A 138 -8.25 -11.96 8.22
C ILE A 138 -7.05 -11.58 7.34
N SER A 139 -6.56 -10.34 7.45
CA SER A 139 -5.38 -9.87 6.71
C SER A 139 -4.17 -10.74 6.99
N PHE A 140 -3.92 -11.07 8.26
CA PHE A 140 -2.80 -11.92 8.67
C PHE A 140 -2.90 -13.33 8.07
N VAL A 141 -4.09 -13.94 8.13
CA VAL A 141 -4.33 -15.26 7.54
C VAL A 141 -4.15 -15.23 6.03
N LEU A 142 -4.72 -14.23 5.35
CA LEU A 142 -4.59 -14.06 3.90
C LEU A 142 -3.14 -13.84 3.48
N GLU A 143 -2.39 -12.99 4.19
CA GLU A 143 -0.97 -12.77 3.91
C GLU A 143 -0.18 -14.07 4.03
N PHE A 144 -0.41 -14.86 5.09
CA PHE A 144 0.22 -16.17 5.23
C PHE A 144 -0.11 -17.10 4.06
N VAL A 145 -1.39 -17.19 3.66
CA VAL A 145 -1.83 -18.02 2.54
C VAL A 145 -1.18 -17.57 1.23
N PHE A 146 -1.21 -16.28 0.92
CA PHE A 146 -0.65 -15.78 -0.33
C PHE A 146 0.87 -15.91 -0.36
N THR A 147 1.58 -15.55 0.71
CA THR A 147 3.04 -15.71 0.77
C THR A 147 3.44 -17.18 0.62
N SER A 148 2.69 -18.12 1.19
CA SER A 148 2.88 -19.56 0.99
C SER A 148 2.65 -19.99 -0.46
N GLN A 149 1.56 -19.52 -1.09
CA GLN A 149 1.27 -19.80 -2.49
C GLN A 149 2.37 -19.27 -3.44
N TRP A 150 2.85 -18.05 -3.21
CA TRP A 150 3.93 -17.45 -4.00
C TRP A 150 5.24 -18.21 -3.83
N LYS A 151 5.58 -18.62 -2.60
CA LYS A 151 6.75 -19.47 -2.34
C LYS A 151 6.66 -20.79 -3.11
N ASN A 152 5.50 -21.44 -3.13
CA ASN A 152 5.32 -22.71 -3.81
C ASN A 152 5.35 -22.57 -5.34
N LYS A 153 4.87 -21.45 -5.90
CA LYS A 153 4.80 -21.23 -7.35
C LYS A 153 6.09 -20.66 -7.96
N MET A 154 6.73 -19.72 -7.26
CA MET A 154 7.85 -18.92 -7.79
C MET A 154 9.16 -19.18 -7.04
N GLY A 155 9.16 -20.01 -6.00
CA GLY A 155 10.33 -20.28 -5.15
C GLY A 155 10.62 -19.19 -4.11
N TYR A 156 9.97 -18.03 -4.21
CA TYR A 156 10.20 -16.87 -3.34
C TYR A 156 8.94 -16.44 -2.58
N ALA A 157 9.13 -16.08 -1.32
CA ALA A 157 8.08 -15.60 -0.43
C ALA A 157 8.00 -14.07 -0.50
N PHE A 158 7.07 -13.53 -1.30
CA PHE A 158 6.76 -12.10 -1.29
C PHE A 158 5.72 -11.78 -0.20
N THR A 159 6.01 -10.76 0.60
CA THR A 159 5.13 -10.17 1.61
C THR A 159 4.17 -9.16 0.98
N GLY A 160 3.23 -8.62 1.77
CA GLY A 160 2.33 -7.56 1.31
C GLY A 160 3.03 -6.30 0.79
N SER A 161 4.18 -5.92 1.37
CA SER A 161 4.89 -4.71 0.99
C SER A 161 5.59 -4.82 -0.37
N GLU A 162 6.25 -5.94 -0.65
CA GLU A 162 6.85 -6.18 -1.98
C GLU A 162 5.79 -6.22 -3.08
N ARG A 163 4.65 -6.87 -2.82
CA ARG A 163 3.52 -6.89 -3.77
C ARG A 163 2.97 -5.49 -4.03
N SER A 164 2.86 -4.66 -3.00
CA SER A 164 2.45 -3.25 -3.13
C SER A 164 3.49 -2.42 -3.89
N PHE A 165 4.78 -2.72 -3.75
CA PHE A 165 5.86 -2.09 -4.53
C PHE A 165 5.74 -2.44 -6.01
N PHE A 166 5.60 -3.72 -6.35
CA PHE A 166 5.41 -4.16 -7.73
C PHE A 166 4.15 -3.56 -8.36
N ALA A 167 3.05 -3.48 -7.61
CA ALA A 167 1.83 -2.80 -8.08
C ALA A 167 2.09 -1.31 -8.37
N ALA A 168 2.78 -0.60 -7.48
CA ALA A 168 3.13 0.81 -7.71
C ALA A 168 4.02 1.01 -8.95
N TYR A 169 5.01 0.14 -9.16
CA TYR A 169 5.83 0.12 -10.37
C TYR A 169 4.97 -0.12 -11.62
N CYS A 170 4.17 -1.19 -11.64
CA CYS A 170 3.30 -1.55 -12.76
C CYS A 170 2.31 -0.44 -13.12
N TYR A 171 1.77 0.26 -12.11
CA TYR A 171 0.87 1.39 -12.30
C TYR A 171 1.53 2.49 -13.15
N TYR A 172 2.76 2.87 -12.81
CA TYR A 172 3.49 3.90 -13.55
C TYR A 172 4.04 3.39 -14.89
N ALA A 173 4.51 2.14 -14.94
CA ALA A 173 4.96 1.52 -16.18
C ALA A 173 3.85 1.51 -17.23
N ARG A 174 2.64 1.07 -16.87
CA ARG A 174 1.45 1.12 -17.75
C ARG A 174 1.13 2.54 -18.21
N LYS A 175 1.15 3.51 -17.29
CA LYS A 175 0.86 4.92 -17.62
C LYS A 175 1.88 5.51 -18.60
N GLN A 176 3.12 5.02 -18.59
CA GLN A 176 4.18 5.47 -19.50
C GLN A 176 4.33 4.60 -20.76
N GLY A 177 3.59 3.50 -20.90
CA GLY A 177 3.80 2.52 -21.98
C GLY A 177 5.14 1.78 -21.87
N ARG A 178 5.67 1.60 -20.66
CA ARG A 178 6.92 0.88 -20.38
C ARG A 178 6.64 -0.58 -19.99
N SER A 179 7.68 -1.40 -20.03
CA SER A 179 7.61 -2.81 -19.63
C SER A 179 7.12 -2.96 -18.18
N ILE A 180 6.17 -3.86 -17.96
CA ILE A 180 5.71 -4.27 -16.62
C ILE A 180 6.44 -5.53 -16.12
N ALA A 181 7.38 -6.04 -16.92
CA ALA A 181 8.12 -7.25 -16.59
C ALA A 181 9.05 -7.00 -15.40
N PHE A 182 9.18 -7.99 -14.52
CA PHE A 182 9.99 -7.86 -13.30
C PHE A 182 11.41 -8.40 -13.47
N ASP A 183 11.65 -9.16 -14.53
CA ASP A 183 12.96 -9.53 -15.01
C ASP A 183 13.72 -8.28 -15.45
N LEU A 184 14.92 -8.14 -14.92
CA LEU A 184 15.91 -7.14 -15.29
C LEU A 184 17.01 -7.87 -16.05
N THR A 185 17.53 -7.24 -17.10
CA THR A 185 18.75 -7.73 -17.75
C THR A 185 19.97 -7.48 -16.86
N ASP A 186 21.05 -8.21 -17.09
CA ASP A 186 22.32 -7.98 -16.37
C ASP A 186 22.80 -6.52 -16.57
N GLU A 187 22.60 -5.97 -17.77
CA GLU A 187 22.86 -4.56 -18.09
C GLU A 187 22.04 -3.60 -17.20
N GLU A 188 20.75 -3.86 -17.00
CA GLU A 188 19.92 -3.00 -16.13
C GLU A 188 20.33 -3.05 -14.65
N LEU A 189 21.01 -4.11 -14.22
CA LEU A 189 21.56 -4.26 -12.88
C LEU A 189 22.91 -3.55 -12.71
N GLU A 190 23.57 -3.15 -13.80
CA GLU A 190 24.82 -2.41 -13.72
C GLU A 190 24.61 -1.06 -13.01
N PRO A 191 25.46 -0.69 -12.04
CA PRO A 191 25.28 0.51 -11.22
C PRO A 191 25.08 1.79 -12.04
N GLU A 192 25.77 1.90 -13.18
CA GLU A 192 25.68 3.03 -14.11
C GLU A 192 24.26 3.33 -14.58
N ASN A 193 23.38 2.33 -14.62
CA ASN A 193 22.02 2.43 -15.13
C ASN A 193 20.98 2.80 -14.05
N TRP A 194 21.31 2.70 -12.75
CA TRP A 194 20.35 2.97 -11.67
C TRP A 194 20.88 3.85 -10.53
N GLU A 195 22.19 3.99 -10.35
CA GLU A 195 22.78 4.82 -9.28
C GLU A 195 22.35 6.27 -9.39
N GLY A 196 22.29 6.85 -10.60
CA GLY A 196 21.81 8.23 -10.77
C GLY A 196 20.38 8.46 -10.27
N VAL A 197 19.54 7.42 -10.25
CA VAL A 197 18.19 7.48 -9.68
C VAL A 197 18.22 7.42 -8.15
N PHE A 198 19.13 6.61 -7.60
CA PHE A 198 19.40 6.54 -6.17
C PHE A 198 19.96 7.85 -5.64
N ASP A 199 20.95 8.42 -6.30
CA ASP A 199 21.60 9.68 -5.93
C ASP A 199 20.60 10.84 -5.98
N HIS A 200 19.79 10.91 -7.04
CA HIS A 200 18.72 11.90 -7.11
C HIS A 200 17.71 11.76 -5.94
N LEU A 201 17.42 10.53 -5.48
CA LEU A 201 16.59 10.33 -4.29
C LEU A 201 17.33 10.77 -3.01
N ALA A 202 18.62 10.47 -2.88
CA ALA A 202 19.45 10.86 -1.75
C ALA A 202 19.54 12.38 -1.61
N ASP A 203 19.69 13.10 -2.73
CA ASP A 203 19.77 14.55 -2.78
C ASP A 203 18.43 15.22 -2.43
N THR A 204 17.34 14.72 -3.04
CA THR A 204 16.02 15.34 -2.87
C THR A 204 15.31 14.95 -1.58
N ASN A 205 15.56 13.73 -1.09
CA ASN A 205 14.86 13.15 0.06
C ASN A 205 15.82 12.34 0.97
N PRO A 206 16.85 12.99 1.56
CA PRO A 206 17.90 12.31 2.32
C PRO A 206 17.35 11.52 3.52
N HIS A 207 16.28 12.00 4.14
CA HIS A 207 15.60 11.33 5.26
C HIS A 207 15.02 9.95 4.91
N VAL A 208 14.71 9.68 3.64
CA VAL A 208 14.26 8.37 3.17
C VAL A 208 15.47 7.44 3.04
N VAL A 209 16.55 7.92 2.44
CA VAL A 209 17.77 7.14 2.19
C VAL A 209 18.52 6.80 3.48
N GLN A 210 18.50 7.68 4.49
CA GLN A 210 19.06 7.37 5.81
C GLN A 210 18.46 6.11 6.45
N ARG A 211 17.22 5.74 6.09
CA ARG A 211 16.58 4.50 6.57
C ARG A 211 17.14 3.24 5.90
N PHE A 212 17.79 3.39 4.75
CA PHE A 212 18.42 2.29 4.00
C PHE A 212 19.78 1.94 4.57
N THR A 213 20.49 2.96 5.08
CA THR A 213 21.90 2.89 5.47
C THR A 213 22.13 2.77 6.97
N ALA A 214 21.14 3.16 7.80
CA ALA A 214 21.22 3.08 9.26
C ALA A 214 20.77 1.72 9.84
N SER A 215 20.34 0.76 9.02
CA SER A 215 19.85 -0.57 9.43
C SER A 215 20.79 -1.69 9.02
#